data_AF-Q9VW91-F1
#
_entry.id   AF-Q9VW91-F1
#
_cell.length_a   1.000
_cell.length_b   1.000
_cell.length_c   1.000
_cell.angle_alpha   90.00
_cell.angle_beta   90.00
_cell.angle_gamma   90.00
#
_symmetry.space_group_name_H-M   'P 1'
#
loop_
_entity.id
_entity.type
_entity.pdbx_description
1 polymer ?
#
loop_
_entity_poly.entity_id
_entity_poly.type
_entity_poly.pdbx_seq_one_letter_code
_entity_poly.pdbx_strand_id
1 'polypeptide(L)'
;MGGQKATILAAVALVIACAAPAIADVNVTALCLLVSNGNYVASQSDCSTYYQCQGSSFTAMSCPQGYYFDKNAQQCTGTVPSTCTSNSDPCLGKAVGSFAASSSSCGGYYYCGASGAVRGNCPAGENFNPTTMACVYKNNYPCSESAGDGSTVSVALNLCNLVKNGFYFGSPSDCSGWNFCQDNVLHSGSCEDGLVFNVQASNCGYKMASSCAQVTNDPSLTGVSAPTTCSSSGATIAATACNQYYLCSAGNYQLMTCPSGYYYDTISKACVTRMEARNDCDRCVGTTATFVNAYSATNCSDYLYCVNGVQKAVESCPTNYYFNENLGSCVNGLEPKFLCCNPTQSDGTSTSSSGSTSSGSTSSGSTSSGSTSSGSTSSGSTSSGSTSSGSTSSGSTSSGSTSSGTSSTTSTGTSSDKK
;
A
#
# COMPACT_ATOMS: atom_id res chain seq x y z
N MET A 1 26.95 -74.04 6.56
CA MET A 1 25.83 -73.83 7.51
C MET A 1 25.38 -72.38 7.42
N GLY A 2 24.07 -72.15 7.39
CA GLY A 2 23.40 -70.87 7.03
C GLY A 2 23.91 -69.64 7.78
N GLY A 3 23.70 -68.42 7.29
CA GLY A 3 22.49 -67.91 6.67
C GLY A 3 21.91 -66.84 7.59
N GLN A 4 22.50 -65.64 7.60
CA GLN A 4 21.99 -64.47 8.35
C GLN A 4 21.37 -63.50 7.33
N LYS A 5 20.03 -63.54 7.21
CA LYS A 5 19.28 -62.53 6.46
C LYS A 5 18.87 -61.44 7.43
N ALA A 6 19.57 -60.31 7.40
CA ALA A 6 19.25 -59.11 8.16
C ALA A 6 18.10 -58.36 7.46
N THR A 7 16.93 -58.36 8.09
CA THR A 7 15.73 -57.66 7.63
C THR A 7 15.81 -56.20 8.04
N ILE A 8 16.06 -55.30 7.10
CA ILE A 8 16.11 -53.85 7.32
C ILE A 8 14.67 -53.32 7.37
N LEU A 9 14.18 -53.02 8.58
CA LEU A 9 12.93 -52.29 8.80
C LEU A 9 13.16 -50.81 8.47
N ALA A 10 12.73 -50.40 7.27
CA ALA A 10 12.68 -49.00 6.88
C ALA A 10 11.53 -48.30 7.62
N ALA A 11 11.85 -47.64 8.73
CA ALA A 11 10.92 -46.74 9.41
C ALA A 11 10.75 -45.48 8.56
N VAL A 12 9.62 -45.40 7.84
CA VAL A 12 9.21 -44.19 7.12
C VAL A 12 8.78 -43.16 8.17
N ALA A 13 9.71 -42.30 8.58
CA ALA A 13 9.43 -41.14 9.39
C ALA A 13 8.63 -40.14 8.55
N LEU A 14 7.31 -40.11 8.77
CA LEU A 14 6.42 -39.09 8.23
C LEU A 14 6.76 -37.76 8.90
N VAL A 15 7.67 -36.99 8.30
CA VAL A 15 7.97 -35.62 8.71
C VAL A 15 6.73 -34.78 8.39
N ILE A 16 5.84 -34.64 9.38
CA ILE A 16 4.82 -33.60 9.37
C ILE A 16 5.60 -32.30 9.56
N ALA A 17 6.06 -31.73 8.44
CA ALA A 17 6.46 -30.34 8.40
C ALA A 17 5.19 -29.54 8.70
N CYS A 18 4.97 -29.21 9.97
CA CYS A 18 4.10 -28.12 10.34
C CYS A 18 4.71 -26.88 9.68
N ALA A 19 4.29 -26.56 8.46
CA ALA A 19 4.49 -25.24 7.93
C ALA A 19 3.77 -24.33 8.91
N ALA A 20 4.53 -23.64 9.77
CA ALA A 20 3.99 -22.51 10.50
C ALA A 20 3.30 -21.63 9.44
N PRO A 21 2.06 -21.18 9.66
CA PRO A 21 1.40 -20.31 8.71
C PRO A 21 2.36 -19.16 8.42
N ALA A 22 2.69 -18.97 7.13
CA ALA A 22 3.47 -17.83 6.72
C ALA A 22 2.68 -16.59 7.19
N ILE A 23 3.17 -15.97 8.25
CA ILE A 23 2.66 -14.72 8.76
C ILE A 23 2.70 -13.72 7.61
N ALA A 24 1.62 -12.97 7.42
CA ALA A 24 1.58 -11.97 6.38
C ALA A 24 2.55 -10.85 6.74
N ASP A 25 3.64 -10.73 6.00
CA ASP A 25 4.46 -9.53 6.01
C ASP A 25 3.75 -8.42 5.21
N VAL A 26 4.15 -7.17 5.44
CA VAL A 26 3.78 -6.07 4.55
C VAL A 26 3.99 -6.45 3.08
N ASN A 27 3.01 -6.12 2.23
CA ASN A 27 3.17 -6.25 0.79
C ASN A 27 4.23 -5.27 0.30
N VAL A 28 5.46 -5.77 0.14
CA VAL A 28 6.64 -4.98 -0.26
C VAL A 28 6.43 -4.33 -1.63
N THR A 29 5.69 -4.96 -2.55
CA THR A 29 5.33 -4.38 -3.85
C THR A 29 4.52 -3.09 -3.67
N ALA A 30 3.51 -3.13 -2.80
CA ALA A 30 2.69 -1.96 -2.50
C ALA A 30 3.49 -0.90 -1.72
N LEU A 31 4.35 -1.31 -0.79
CA LEU A 31 5.22 -0.40 -0.04
C LEU A 31 6.19 0.34 -0.97
N CYS A 32 6.78 -0.37 -1.94
CA CYS A 32 7.71 0.22 -2.91
C CYS A 32 7.07 1.21 -3.86
N LEU A 33 5.75 1.11 -4.11
CA LEU A 33 5.01 2.12 -4.86
C LEU A 33 4.86 3.45 -4.09
N LEU A 34 5.10 3.46 -2.78
CA LEU A 34 5.02 4.68 -1.96
C LEU A 34 6.34 5.47 -1.95
N VAL A 35 7.48 4.84 -2.23
CA VAL A 35 8.81 5.48 -2.12
C VAL A 35 9.45 5.69 -3.49
N SER A 36 10.31 6.71 -3.60
CA SER A 36 11.04 6.96 -4.84
C SER A 36 11.98 5.81 -5.17
N ASN A 37 12.27 5.62 -6.47
CA ASN A 37 13.15 4.55 -6.93
C ASN A 37 14.55 4.65 -6.31
N GLY A 38 15.13 3.50 -5.99
CA GLY A 38 16.45 3.38 -5.38
C GLY A 38 16.46 3.47 -3.86
N ASN A 39 15.35 3.89 -3.21
CA ASN A 39 15.24 3.86 -1.76
C ASN A 39 15.21 2.42 -1.24
N TYR A 40 15.81 2.22 -0.07
CA TYR A 40 15.76 0.97 0.67
C TYR A 40 14.68 1.03 1.77
N VAL A 41 13.87 -0.01 1.88
CA VAL A 41 12.89 -0.20 2.96
C VAL A 41 13.25 -1.43 3.79
N ALA A 42 13.04 -1.37 5.10
CA ALA A 42 13.33 -2.49 5.99
C ALA A 42 12.28 -3.60 5.85
N SER A 43 12.66 -4.83 6.17
CA SER A 43 11.69 -5.89 6.46
C SER A 43 10.96 -5.60 7.78
N GLN A 44 9.71 -6.02 7.85
CA GLN A 44 8.89 -5.94 9.05
C GLN A 44 9.26 -7.00 10.10
N SER A 45 9.83 -8.11 9.67
CA SER A 45 9.96 -9.32 10.47
C SER A 45 11.39 -9.85 10.60
N ASP A 46 12.33 -9.30 9.83
CA ASP A 46 13.74 -9.69 9.82
C ASP A 46 14.66 -8.46 9.78
N CYS A 47 15.38 -8.22 10.87
CA CYS A 47 16.29 -7.09 11.00
C CYS A 47 17.51 -7.11 10.05
N SER A 48 17.80 -8.24 9.42
CA SER A 48 18.91 -8.36 8.46
C SER A 48 18.43 -8.17 7.02
N THR A 49 17.13 -8.28 6.76
CA THR A 49 16.56 -8.23 5.40
C THR A 49 15.98 -6.86 5.10
N TYR A 50 16.23 -6.41 3.87
CA TYR A 50 15.75 -5.13 3.36
C TYR A 50 15.53 -5.21 1.85
N TYR A 51 14.83 -4.23 1.30
CA TYR A 51 14.40 -4.24 -0.10
C TYR A 51 14.77 -2.94 -0.78
N GLN A 52 15.38 -3.01 -1.96
CA GLN A 52 15.54 -1.84 -2.83
C GLN A 52 14.34 -1.72 -3.75
N CYS A 53 13.66 -0.59 -3.70
CA CYS A 53 12.44 -0.34 -4.46
C CYS A 53 12.73 0.23 -5.85
N GLN A 54 12.01 -0.28 -6.86
CA GLN A 54 11.99 0.20 -8.23
C GLN A 54 10.54 0.14 -8.74
N GLY A 55 9.75 1.15 -8.41
CA GLY A 55 8.30 1.17 -8.64
C GLY A 55 7.62 -0.01 -7.96
N SER A 56 6.91 -0.85 -8.72
CA SER A 56 6.25 -2.07 -8.21
C SER A 56 7.19 -3.28 -8.11
N SER A 57 8.48 -3.14 -8.43
CA SER A 57 9.47 -4.22 -8.31
C SER A 57 10.42 -3.92 -7.16
N PHE A 58 10.97 -4.97 -6.57
CA PHE A 58 11.99 -4.83 -5.54
C PHE A 58 13.06 -5.92 -5.65
N THR A 59 14.25 -5.60 -5.16
CA THR A 59 15.32 -6.58 -4.96
C THR A 59 15.48 -6.80 -3.47
N ALA A 60 15.35 -8.06 -3.02
CA ALA A 60 15.64 -8.43 -1.65
C ALA A 60 17.15 -8.51 -1.43
N MET A 61 17.60 -7.94 -0.32
CA MET A 61 18.99 -7.97 0.12
C MET A 61 19.04 -8.36 1.59
N SER A 62 20.18 -8.93 1.97
CA SER A 62 20.46 -9.31 3.35
C SER A 62 21.79 -8.71 3.80
N CYS A 63 21.80 -8.19 5.01
CA CYS A 63 23.02 -7.73 5.64
C CYS A 63 23.98 -8.90 5.91
N PRO A 64 25.30 -8.62 5.95
CA PRO A 64 26.27 -9.60 6.42
C PRO A 64 25.93 -10.09 7.84
N GLN A 65 26.42 -11.27 8.20
CA GLN A 65 26.18 -11.83 9.53
C GLN A 65 26.59 -10.85 10.64
N GLY A 66 25.68 -10.65 11.61
CA GLY A 66 25.87 -9.74 12.75
C GLY A 66 25.58 -8.27 12.45
N TYR A 67 25.12 -7.94 11.24
CA TYR A 67 24.69 -6.60 10.86
C TYR A 67 23.19 -6.56 10.60
N TYR A 68 22.61 -5.38 10.82
CA TYR A 68 21.18 -5.14 10.74
C TYR A 68 20.92 -3.92 9.88
N PHE A 69 19.87 -3.97 9.07
CA PHE A 69 19.56 -2.87 8.16
C PHE A 69 19.02 -1.67 8.97
N ASP A 70 19.74 -0.55 8.94
CA ASP A 70 19.26 0.72 9.45
C ASP A 70 18.64 1.51 8.30
N LYS A 71 17.31 1.60 8.32
CA LYS A 71 16.54 2.35 7.33
C LYS A 71 16.89 3.84 7.27
N ASN A 72 17.34 4.46 8.35
CA ASN A 72 17.67 5.88 8.36
C ASN A 72 19.06 6.11 7.76
N ALA A 73 20.01 5.24 8.10
CA ALA A 73 21.35 5.24 7.52
C ALA A 73 21.37 4.68 6.07
N GLN A 74 20.29 4.01 5.64
CA GLN A 74 20.14 3.33 4.34
C GLN A 74 21.26 2.30 4.08
N GLN A 75 21.70 1.63 5.15
CA GLN A 75 22.80 0.67 5.10
C GLN A 75 22.76 -0.29 6.29
N CYS A 76 23.53 -1.36 6.20
CA CYS A 76 23.72 -2.31 7.29
C CYS A 76 24.62 -1.73 8.38
N THR A 77 24.23 -1.83 9.64
CA THR A 77 24.98 -1.35 10.80
C THR A 77 25.17 -2.47 11.83
N GLY A 78 26.18 -2.36 12.69
CA GLY A 78 26.46 -3.37 13.72
C GLY A 78 25.54 -3.28 14.95
N THR A 79 24.51 -2.43 14.92
CA THR A 79 23.59 -2.22 16.04
C THR A 79 22.16 -2.37 15.54
N VAL A 80 21.34 -3.16 16.24
CA VAL A 80 19.94 -3.37 15.86
C VAL A 80 19.17 -2.05 16.07
N PRO A 81 18.52 -1.50 15.02
CA PRO A 81 17.68 -0.33 15.19
C PRO A 81 16.55 -0.58 16.19
N SER A 82 16.22 0.43 16.99
CA SER A 82 15.15 0.31 17.99
C SER A 82 13.81 -0.07 17.37
N THR A 83 13.51 0.48 16.19
CA THR A 83 12.31 0.20 15.38
C THR A 83 12.27 -1.18 14.74
N CYS A 84 13.39 -1.89 14.70
CA CYS A 84 13.39 -3.21 14.11
C CYS A 84 12.70 -4.23 15.03
N THR A 85 11.80 -5.01 14.43
CA THR A 85 11.07 -6.11 15.05
C THR A 85 11.46 -7.43 14.41
N SER A 86 11.54 -8.48 15.22
CA SER A 86 11.82 -9.84 14.79
C SER A 86 10.80 -10.78 15.40
N ASN A 87 10.24 -11.66 14.57
CA ASN A 87 9.21 -12.61 14.99
C ASN A 87 9.78 -13.82 15.74
N SER A 88 10.98 -14.26 15.34
CA SER A 88 11.65 -15.41 15.94
C SER A 88 12.37 -15.05 17.23
N ASP A 89 12.89 -13.83 17.33
CA ASP A 89 13.59 -13.31 18.50
C ASP A 89 13.42 -11.79 18.60
N PRO A 90 12.37 -11.30 19.28
CA PRO A 90 12.11 -9.86 19.38
C PRO A 90 13.20 -9.10 20.14
N CYS A 91 14.03 -9.79 20.94
CA CYS A 91 15.13 -9.21 21.69
C CYS A 91 16.51 -9.42 21.04
N LEU A 92 16.54 -9.95 19.81
CA LEU A 92 17.76 -10.18 19.07
C LEU A 92 18.60 -8.91 19.00
N GLY A 93 19.84 -9.00 19.52
CA GLY A 93 20.82 -7.91 19.52
C GLY A 93 20.43 -6.67 20.35
N LYS A 94 19.32 -6.71 21.10
CA LYS A 94 18.91 -5.62 22.00
C LYS A 94 19.56 -5.78 23.37
N ALA A 95 19.84 -4.66 24.03
CA ALA A 95 20.51 -4.67 25.34
C ALA A 95 19.61 -5.31 26.42
N VAL A 96 20.22 -6.02 27.37
CA VAL A 96 19.51 -6.50 28.56
C VAL A 96 18.95 -5.31 29.34
N GLY A 97 17.68 -5.37 29.72
CA GLY A 97 16.94 -4.29 30.36
C GLY A 97 16.24 -3.33 29.39
N SER A 98 16.38 -3.52 28.08
CA SER A 98 15.69 -2.71 27.06
C SER A 98 14.34 -3.31 26.64
N PHE A 99 13.71 -2.71 25.63
CA PHE A 99 12.42 -3.14 25.11
C PHE A 99 12.42 -3.31 23.58
N ALA A 100 11.52 -4.16 23.10
CA ALA A 100 11.23 -4.37 21.68
C ALA A 100 9.74 -4.18 21.40
N ALA A 101 9.39 -3.60 20.26
CA ALA A 101 8.00 -3.55 19.82
C ALA A 101 7.51 -4.95 19.41
N SER A 102 6.21 -5.20 19.54
CA SER A 102 5.57 -6.33 18.90
C SER A 102 5.32 -6.04 17.43
N SER A 103 5.62 -7.02 16.58
CA SER A 103 5.31 -7.00 15.13
C SER A 103 3.82 -7.19 14.82
N SER A 104 3.03 -7.65 15.80
CA SER A 104 1.61 -8.02 15.62
C SER A 104 0.65 -7.27 16.54
N SER A 105 1.16 -6.40 17.42
CA SER A 105 0.32 -5.47 18.18
C SER A 105 0.97 -4.11 18.39
N CYS A 106 0.23 -3.05 18.08
CA CYS A 106 0.63 -1.66 18.27
C CYS A 106 0.85 -1.31 19.75
N GLY A 107 0.08 -1.90 20.66
CA GLY A 107 0.26 -1.75 22.11
C GLY A 107 1.15 -2.83 22.73
N GLY A 108 1.55 -3.86 21.96
CA GLY A 108 2.36 -4.97 22.44
C GLY A 108 3.85 -4.63 22.44
N TYR A 109 4.56 -5.13 23.46
CA TYR A 109 6.01 -5.02 23.54
C TYR A 109 6.63 -6.23 24.22
N TYR A 110 7.95 -6.32 24.18
CA TYR A 110 8.74 -7.28 24.93
C TYR A 110 9.76 -6.55 25.79
N TYR A 111 9.87 -6.94 27.06
CA TYR A 111 11.00 -6.60 27.90
C TYR A 111 12.13 -7.60 27.65
N CYS A 112 13.33 -7.10 27.33
CA CYS A 112 14.48 -7.92 27.01
C CYS A 112 15.31 -8.19 28.27
N GLY A 113 14.92 -9.24 29.01
CA GLY A 113 15.63 -9.68 30.20
C GLY A 113 16.85 -10.55 29.89
N ALA A 114 17.66 -10.81 30.91
CA ALA A 114 18.79 -11.74 30.80
C ALA A 114 18.34 -13.18 30.46
N SER A 115 17.09 -13.54 30.79
CA SER A 115 16.47 -14.82 30.48
C SER A 115 15.71 -14.84 29.15
N GLY A 116 15.75 -13.76 28.37
CA GLY A 116 15.02 -13.63 27.10
C GLY A 116 13.85 -12.64 27.14
N ALA A 117 13.04 -12.69 26.09
CA ALA A 117 11.93 -11.77 25.85
C ALA A 117 10.70 -12.09 26.72
N VAL A 118 10.22 -11.11 27.48
CA VAL A 118 8.99 -11.20 28.27
C VAL A 118 7.93 -10.27 27.67
N ARG A 119 6.80 -10.82 27.24
CA ARG A 119 5.71 -10.06 26.61
C ARG A 119 5.03 -9.12 27.61
N GLY A 120 4.72 -7.91 27.17
CA GLY A 120 3.92 -6.92 27.87
C GLY A 120 2.95 -6.21 26.93
N ASN A 121 2.03 -5.44 27.51
CA ASN A 121 1.04 -4.67 26.78
C ASN A 121 0.88 -3.30 27.43
N CYS A 122 0.78 -2.27 26.60
CA CYS A 122 0.45 -0.92 27.01
C CYS A 122 -0.98 -0.85 27.57
N PRO A 123 -1.27 0.17 28.40
CA PRO A 123 -2.64 0.51 28.77
C PRO A 123 -3.56 0.65 27.55
N ALA A 124 -4.86 0.42 27.76
CA ALA A 124 -5.85 0.51 26.69
C ALA A 124 -5.83 1.91 26.04
N GLY A 125 -5.69 1.94 24.71
CA GLY A 125 -5.65 3.19 23.94
C GLY A 125 -4.25 3.77 23.71
N GLU A 126 -3.20 3.10 24.18
CA GLU A 126 -1.81 3.48 23.96
C GLU A 126 -1.09 2.54 23.00
N ASN A 127 -0.12 3.09 22.27
CA ASN A 127 0.79 2.35 21.41
C ASN A 127 2.19 2.35 22.03
N PHE A 128 2.92 1.26 21.87
CA PHE A 128 4.30 1.18 22.27
C PHE A 128 5.18 1.89 21.23
N ASN A 129 5.90 2.92 21.65
CA ASN A 129 6.88 3.61 20.83
C ASN A 129 8.27 3.00 21.06
N PRO A 130 8.84 2.26 20.09
CA PRO A 130 10.15 1.63 20.22
C PRO A 130 11.30 2.65 20.28
N THR A 131 11.10 3.87 19.79
CA THR A 131 12.12 4.93 19.83
C THR A 131 12.30 5.46 21.25
N THR A 132 11.20 5.71 21.95
CA THR A 132 11.23 6.17 23.35
C THR A 132 11.19 5.04 24.36
N MET A 133 11.00 3.80 23.92
CA MET A 133 10.82 2.60 24.74
C MET A 133 9.69 2.74 25.79
N ALA A 134 8.59 3.38 25.40
CA ALA A 134 7.50 3.70 26.30
C ALA A 134 6.13 3.58 25.62
N CYS A 135 5.10 3.32 26.42
CA CYS A 135 3.72 3.45 25.98
C CYS A 135 3.35 4.93 25.88
N VAL A 136 2.78 5.31 24.74
CA VAL A 136 2.35 6.68 24.46
C VAL A 136 0.96 6.65 23.82
N TYR A 137 0.23 7.76 23.91
CA TYR A 137 -1.05 7.87 23.22
C TYR A 137 -0.90 7.67 21.71
N LYS A 138 -1.92 7.06 21.09
CA LYS A 138 -1.97 6.74 19.65
C LYS A 138 -1.59 7.91 18.74
N ASN A 139 -1.95 9.15 19.09
CA ASN A 139 -1.63 10.33 18.29
C ASN A 139 -0.14 10.71 18.32
N ASN A 140 0.59 10.30 19.36
CA ASN A 140 2.02 10.56 19.51
C ASN A 140 2.87 9.49 18.82
N TYR A 141 2.30 8.30 18.63
CA TYR A 141 2.91 7.23 17.85
C TYR A 141 1.83 6.44 17.09
N PRO A 142 1.40 6.94 15.91
CA PRO A 142 0.39 6.28 15.11
C PRO A 142 0.85 4.89 14.70
N CYS A 143 -0.03 3.91 14.86
CA CYS A 143 0.18 2.53 14.46
C CYS A 143 -1.19 1.92 14.19
N SER A 144 -1.30 1.14 13.12
CA SER A 144 -2.52 0.47 12.69
C SER A 144 -2.35 -1.03 12.81
N GLU A 145 -3.35 -1.72 13.34
CA GLU A 145 -3.40 -3.19 13.35
C GLU A 145 -4.38 -3.65 12.28
N SER A 146 -3.93 -4.51 11.34
CA SER A 146 -4.86 -5.23 10.47
C SER A 146 -5.51 -6.35 11.28
N ALA A 147 -6.79 -6.22 11.63
CA ALA A 147 -7.52 -7.29 12.32
C ALA A 147 -7.95 -8.35 11.29
N GLY A 148 -7.24 -9.48 11.24
CA GLY A 148 -7.76 -10.69 10.61
C GLY A 148 -8.90 -11.26 11.45
N ASP A 149 -10.03 -11.54 10.80
CA ASP A 149 -11.11 -12.32 11.42
C ASP A 149 -10.64 -13.78 11.58
N GLY A 150 -10.67 -14.31 12.81
CA GLY A 150 -10.34 -15.71 13.06
C GLY A 150 -8.84 -16.06 13.00
N SER A 151 -8.09 -15.62 14.02
CA SER A 151 -6.90 -16.29 14.57
C SER A 151 -5.55 -16.29 13.83
N THR A 152 -5.33 -15.72 12.65
CA THR A 152 -3.96 -15.84 12.04
C THR A 152 -3.32 -14.63 11.35
N VAL A 153 -3.94 -13.45 11.29
CA VAL A 153 -3.25 -12.31 10.67
C VAL A 153 -3.47 -11.04 11.49
N SER A 154 -2.44 -10.63 12.22
CA SER A 154 -2.39 -9.31 12.85
C SER A 154 -1.01 -8.74 12.60
N VAL A 155 -0.98 -7.68 11.81
CA VAL A 155 0.24 -6.93 11.50
C VAL A 155 0.10 -5.58 12.19
N ALA A 156 1.05 -5.24 13.07
CA ALA A 156 1.14 -3.90 13.62
C ALA A 156 2.02 -3.05 12.71
N LEU A 157 1.38 -2.14 12.00
CA LEU A 157 2.01 -1.30 11.01
C LEU A 157 2.23 0.11 11.53
N ASN A 158 3.49 0.50 11.56
CA ASN A 158 3.90 1.89 11.47
C ASN A 158 4.87 1.98 10.27
N LEU A 159 4.50 2.71 9.22
CA LEU A 159 5.31 2.83 8.01
C LEU A 159 6.71 3.42 8.30
N CYS A 160 6.82 4.24 9.34
CA CYS A 160 8.10 4.78 9.80
C CYS A 160 8.99 3.77 10.50
N ASN A 161 8.57 2.52 10.73
CA ASN A 161 9.49 1.43 11.08
C ASN A 161 10.24 0.89 9.86
N LEU A 162 9.69 1.08 8.66
CA LEU A 162 10.18 0.49 7.42
C LEU A 162 10.81 1.53 6.49
N VAL A 163 10.29 2.76 6.52
CA VAL A 163 10.65 3.86 5.63
C VAL A 163 11.52 4.89 6.35
N LYS A 164 12.57 5.36 5.68
CA LYS A 164 13.54 6.35 6.18
C LYS A 164 12.87 7.63 6.70
N ASN A 165 13.41 8.21 7.77
CA ASN A 165 12.99 9.51 8.27
C ASN A 165 13.47 10.67 7.38
N GLY A 166 12.70 11.77 7.38
CA GLY A 166 13.14 13.04 6.78
C GLY A 166 12.87 13.20 5.28
N PHE A 167 12.02 12.37 4.68
CA PHE A 167 11.54 12.60 3.33
C PHE A 167 10.04 12.27 3.20
N TYR A 168 9.39 12.90 2.22
CA TYR A 168 8.00 12.67 1.91
C TYR A 168 7.84 11.45 0.99
N PHE A 169 6.84 10.63 1.26
CA PHE A 169 6.49 9.45 0.50
C PHE A 169 4.98 9.35 0.31
N GLY A 170 4.55 8.50 -0.60
CA GLY A 170 3.18 8.39 -1.06
C GLY A 170 2.21 7.81 -0.03
N SER A 171 0.91 7.95 -0.30
CA SER A 171 -0.16 7.34 0.45
C SER A 171 -0.78 6.15 -0.31
N PRO A 172 -1.01 5.00 0.36
CA PRO A 172 -1.60 3.82 -0.26
C PRO A 172 -3.09 3.98 -0.59
N SER A 173 -3.75 5.03 -0.11
CA SER A 173 -5.21 5.21 -0.19
C SER A 173 -5.65 6.57 -0.75
N ASP A 174 -4.72 7.46 -1.11
CA ASP A 174 -5.04 8.77 -1.65
C ASP A 174 -3.84 9.29 -2.47
N CYS A 175 -4.00 9.54 -3.78
CA CYS A 175 -2.88 10.03 -4.58
C CYS A 175 -2.54 11.51 -4.40
N SER A 176 -3.39 12.30 -3.74
CA SER A 176 -3.01 13.59 -3.17
C SER A 176 -2.34 13.44 -1.80
N GLY A 177 -2.51 12.28 -1.17
CA GLY A 177 -1.98 11.97 0.13
C GLY A 177 -0.47 11.81 0.13
N TRP A 178 0.16 12.35 1.16
CA TRP A 178 1.57 12.19 1.44
C TRP A 178 1.76 11.74 2.89
N ASN A 179 2.88 11.08 3.14
CA ASN A 179 3.36 10.66 4.42
C ASN A 179 4.77 11.22 4.67
N PHE A 180 5.13 11.44 5.92
CA PHE A 180 6.43 11.94 6.35
C PHE A 180 6.78 11.35 7.71
N CYS A 181 7.99 10.79 7.82
CA CYS A 181 8.47 10.22 9.06
C CYS A 181 9.45 11.17 9.75
N GLN A 182 9.11 11.61 10.95
CA GLN A 182 9.99 12.39 11.82
C GLN A 182 10.17 11.66 13.14
N ASP A 183 11.41 11.29 13.47
CA ASP A 183 11.72 10.55 14.71
C ASP A 183 10.86 9.28 14.88
N ASN A 184 10.59 8.60 13.76
CA ASN A 184 9.72 7.43 13.64
C ASN A 184 8.22 7.68 13.95
N VAL A 185 7.80 8.93 14.10
CA VAL A 185 6.40 9.32 14.14
C VAL A 185 5.90 9.55 12.71
N LEU A 186 4.81 8.89 12.36
CA LEU A 186 4.15 9.04 11.06
C LEU A 186 3.29 10.29 11.07
N HIS A 187 3.59 11.20 10.15
CA HIS A 187 2.74 12.31 9.79
C HIS A 187 2.16 12.06 8.41
N SER A 188 0.90 12.44 8.23
CA SER A 188 0.21 12.32 6.94
C SER A 188 -0.52 13.61 6.64
N GLY A 189 -0.72 13.89 5.36
CA GLY A 189 -1.52 15.01 4.90
C GLY A 189 -1.90 14.85 3.45
N SER A 190 -2.48 15.90 2.87
CA SER A 190 -2.88 15.95 1.47
C SER A 190 -2.22 17.16 0.80
N CYS A 191 -2.02 17.08 -0.50
CA CYS A 191 -1.61 18.21 -1.32
C CYS A 191 -2.72 19.27 -1.41
N GLU A 192 -2.34 20.49 -1.77
CA GLU A 192 -3.31 21.56 -2.09
C GLU A 192 -4.25 21.13 -3.23
N ASP A 193 -5.44 21.72 -3.28
CA ASP A 193 -6.45 21.43 -4.28
C ASP A 193 -5.91 21.43 -5.71
N GLY A 194 -6.17 20.34 -6.44
CA GLY A 194 -5.73 20.15 -7.82
C GLY A 194 -4.30 19.59 -7.98
N LEU A 195 -3.56 19.43 -6.88
CA LEU A 195 -2.26 18.78 -6.88
C LEU A 195 -2.35 17.34 -6.36
N VAL A 196 -1.40 16.52 -6.81
CA VAL A 196 -1.23 15.14 -6.37
C VAL A 196 0.21 14.90 -5.96
N PHE A 197 0.44 13.93 -5.07
CA PHE A 197 1.77 13.60 -4.62
C PHE A 197 2.55 12.85 -5.72
N ASN A 198 3.70 13.39 -6.10
CA ASN A 198 4.64 12.75 -6.99
C ASN A 198 5.67 11.96 -6.18
N VAL A 199 5.49 10.64 -6.12
CA VAL A 199 6.38 9.71 -5.39
C VAL A 199 7.84 9.84 -5.80
N GLN A 200 8.12 10.02 -7.09
CA GLN A 200 9.50 10.07 -7.59
C GLN A 200 10.17 11.42 -7.31
N ALA A 201 9.39 12.51 -7.27
CA ALA A 201 9.89 13.83 -6.92
C ALA A 201 9.80 14.16 -5.41
N SER A 202 9.17 13.29 -4.61
CA SER A 202 8.88 13.47 -3.19
C SER A 202 8.23 14.83 -2.87
N ASN A 203 7.32 15.29 -3.73
CA ASN A 203 6.61 16.55 -3.54
C ASN A 203 5.21 16.53 -4.18
N CYS A 204 4.39 17.52 -3.82
CA CYS A 204 3.12 17.78 -4.50
C CYS A 204 3.37 18.44 -5.85
N GLY A 205 2.66 17.99 -6.88
CA GLY A 205 2.76 18.53 -8.22
C GLY A 205 1.52 18.25 -9.05
N TYR A 206 1.57 18.63 -10.32
CA TYR A 206 0.46 18.38 -11.24
C TYR A 206 0.29 16.89 -11.52
N LYS A 207 -0.97 16.52 -11.73
CA LYS A 207 -1.41 15.16 -12.05
C LYS A 207 -0.77 14.63 -13.32
N MET A 208 -0.19 13.44 -13.20
CA MET A 208 0.33 12.63 -14.29
C MET A 208 -0.36 11.27 -14.30
N ALA A 209 -0.27 10.53 -15.41
CA ALA A 209 -0.88 9.20 -15.52
C ALA A 209 -0.43 8.23 -14.41
N SER A 210 0.79 8.38 -13.90
CA SER A 210 1.37 7.54 -12.83
C SER A 210 1.08 8.03 -11.42
N SER A 211 0.47 9.21 -11.22
CA SER A 211 0.35 9.80 -9.88
C SER A 211 -0.42 8.92 -8.90
N CYS A 212 -1.44 8.20 -9.34
CA CYS A 212 -2.23 7.32 -8.48
C CYS A 212 -1.77 5.85 -8.50
N ALA A 213 -0.63 5.52 -9.12
CA ALA A 213 -0.06 4.18 -9.06
C ALA A 213 0.29 3.73 -7.62
N GLN A 214 0.51 4.69 -6.72
CA GLN A 214 0.69 4.46 -5.27
C GLN A 214 -0.58 3.97 -4.56
N VAL A 215 -1.76 4.31 -5.09
CA VAL A 215 -3.05 3.99 -4.48
C VAL A 215 -3.38 2.55 -4.81
N THR A 216 -3.16 1.68 -3.83
CA THR A 216 -3.38 0.24 -3.93
C THR A 216 -4.48 -0.23 -2.99
N ASN A 217 -4.82 0.57 -1.96
CA ASN A 217 -5.67 0.15 -0.84
C ASN A 217 -5.26 -1.20 -0.25
N ASP A 218 -3.95 -1.50 -0.27
CA ASP A 218 -3.43 -2.75 0.25
C ASP A 218 -3.74 -2.85 1.76
N PRO A 219 -4.39 -3.94 2.21
CA PRO A 219 -4.76 -4.12 3.62
C PRO A 219 -3.57 -4.12 4.58
N SER A 220 -2.39 -4.56 4.12
CA SER A 220 -1.17 -4.54 4.93
C SER A 220 -0.60 -3.14 5.14
N LEU A 221 -1.04 -2.15 4.34
CA LEU A 221 -0.61 -0.75 4.44
C LEU A 221 -1.68 0.18 5.01
N THR A 222 -2.96 -0.16 4.81
CA THR A 222 -4.11 0.68 5.19
C THR A 222 -4.79 0.20 6.47
N GLY A 223 -4.54 -1.05 6.90
CA GLY A 223 -5.22 -1.65 8.06
C GLY A 223 -6.68 -2.03 7.80
N VAL A 224 -7.18 -1.93 6.56
CA VAL A 224 -8.54 -2.37 6.23
C VAL A 224 -8.66 -3.89 6.40
N SER A 225 -9.86 -4.35 6.75
CA SER A 225 -10.13 -5.78 6.91
C SER A 225 -9.92 -6.54 5.60
N ALA A 226 -9.22 -7.66 5.65
CA ALA A 226 -9.02 -8.57 4.52
C ALA A 226 -9.57 -9.96 4.82
N PRO A 227 -10.11 -10.67 3.82
CA PRO A 227 -10.48 -12.07 3.96
C PRO A 227 -9.22 -12.88 4.30
N THR A 228 -9.30 -13.70 5.35
CA THR A 228 -8.12 -14.39 5.89
C THR A 228 -8.12 -15.87 5.53
N THR A 229 -9.23 -16.58 5.77
CA THR A 229 -9.30 -18.03 5.60
C THR A 229 -10.12 -18.45 4.38
N CYS A 230 -9.84 -19.63 3.86
CA CYS A 230 -10.52 -20.20 2.70
C CYS A 230 -10.57 -21.73 2.79
N SER A 231 -11.58 -22.35 2.18
CA SER A 231 -11.78 -23.81 2.27
C SER A 231 -11.24 -24.59 1.07
N SER A 232 -11.03 -23.92 -0.06
CA SER A 232 -10.74 -24.56 -1.34
C SER A 232 -9.44 -24.01 -1.92
N SER A 233 -8.34 -24.74 -1.76
CA SER A 233 -7.05 -24.36 -2.35
C SER A 233 -7.19 -24.12 -3.85
N GLY A 234 -6.64 -23.01 -4.35
CA GLY A 234 -6.76 -22.55 -5.73
C GLY A 234 -8.00 -21.69 -6.01
N ALA A 235 -8.96 -21.58 -5.07
CA ALA A 235 -10.08 -20.66 -5.21
C ALA A 235 -9.61 -19.21 -5.17
N THR A 236 -10.33 -18.35 -5.89
CA THR A 236 -9.99 -16.93 -6.02
C THR A 236 -11.21 -16.03 -5.84
N ILE A 237 -11.01 -14.92 -5.15
CA ILE A 237 -12.02 -13.87 -4.91
C ILE A 237 -11.47 -12.49 -5.26
N ALA A 238 -12.37 -11.55 -5.52
CA ALA A 238 -12.00 -10.17 -5.81
C ALA A 238 -11.35 -9.49 -4.59
N ALA A 239 -10.51 -8.50 -4.84
CA ALA A 239 -10.00 -7.57 -3.84
C ALA A 239 -10.57 -6.16 -4.10
N THR A 240 -10.27 -5.23 -3.19
CA THR A 240 -10.73 -3.83 -3.28
C THR A 240 -10.23 -3.17 -4.58
N ALA A 241 -8.94 -3.30 -4.86
CA ALA A 241 -8.35 -2.82 -6.09
C ALA A 241 -8.61 -3.80 -7.24
N CYS A 242 -9.09 -3.31 -8.38
CA CYS A 242 -9.42 -4.17 -9.50
C CYS A 242 -8.21 -4.88 -10.15
N ASN A 243 -6.99 -4.38 -9.94
CA ASN A 243 -5.77 -5.07 -10.34
C ASN A 243 -5.29 -6.09 -9.29
N GLN A 244 -6.09 -6.39 -8.27
CA GLN A 244 -5.75 -7.34 -7.21
C GLN A 244 -6.85 -8.39 -7.04
N TYR A 245 -6.46 -9.52 -6.49
CA TYR A 245 -7.35 -10.62 -6.14
C TYR A 245 -6.75 -11.47 -5.04
N TYR A 246 -7.57 -12.18 -4.27
CA TYR A 246 -7.05 -13.13 -3.30
C TYR A 246 -7.03 -14.54 -3.89
N LEU A 247 -5.93 -15.25 -3.68
CA LEU A 247 -5.74 -16.65 -4.01
C LEU A 247 -5.71 -17.49 -2.74
N CYS A 248 -6.56 -18.51 -2.67
CA CYS A 248 -6.55 -19.46 -1.57
C CYS A 248 -5.37 -20.43 -1.72
N SER A 249 -4.48 -20.44 -0.73
CA SER A 249 -3.35 -21.37 -0.64
C SER A 249 -3.22 -21.89 0.78
N ALA A 250 -3.19 -23.22 0.94
CA ALA A 250 -3.08 -23.87 2.25
C ALA A 250 -4.09 -23.35 3.31
N GLY A 251 -5.34 -23.12 2.89
CA GLY A 251 -6.42 -22.66 3.77
C GLY A 251 -6.43 -21.16 4.08
N ASN A 252 -5.51 -20.38 3.52
CA ASN A 252 -5.41 -18.95 3.73
C ASN A 252 -5.46 -18.17 2.42
N TYR A 253 -6.10 -17.01 2.42
CA TYR A 253 -6.10 -16.10 1.29
C TYR A 253 -4.80 -15.30 1.25
N GLN A 254 -4.20 -15.23 0.06
CA GLN A 254 -3.02 -14.43 -0.23
C GLN A 254 -3.38 -13.38 -1.26
N LEU A 255 -3.03 -12.12 -1.00
CA LEU A 255 -3.27 -11.04 -1.94
C LEU A 255 -2.30 -11.14 -3.12
N MET A 256 -2.85 -11.23 -4.32
CA MET A 256 -2.14 -11.25 -5.58
C MET A 256 -2.38 -9.95 -6.33
N THR A 257 -1.39 -9.51 -7.10
CA THR A 257 -1.49 -8.30 -7.94
C THR A 257 -1.26 -8.69 -9.41
N CYS A 258 -2.16 -8.27 -10.27
CA CYS A 258 -2.03 -8.40 -11.72
C CYS A 258 -0.86 -7.58 -12.26
N PRO A 259 -0.29 -7.95 -13.42
CA PRO A 259 0.68 -7.12 -14.10
C PRO A 259 0.16 -5.69 -14.34
N SER A 260 1.08 -4.74 -14.47
CA SER A 260 0.73 -3.33 -14.69
C SER A 260 -0.24 -3.17 -15.88
N GLY A 261 -1.35 -2.46 -15.66
CA GLY A 261 -2.40 -2.22 -16.67
C GLY A 261 -3.47 -3.32 -16.78
N TYR A 262 -3.33 -4.42 -16.05
CA TYR A 262 -4.28 -5.54 -16.07
C TYR A 262 -5.13 -5.58 -14.81
N TYR A 263 -6.41 -5.89 -14.99
CA TYR A 263 -7.43 -6.04 -13.96
C TYR A 263 -7.84 -7.50 -13.86
N TYR A 264 -8.12 -7.97 -12.64
CA TYR A 264 -8.56 -9.33 -12.41
C TYR A 264 -10.01 -9.50 -12.88
N ASP A 265 -10.26 -10.47 -13.75
CA ASP A 265 -11.60 -10.86 -14.21
C ASP A 265 -12.13 -12.01 -13.37
N THR A 266 -13.25 -11.78 -12.67
CA THR A 266 -13.81 -12.78 -11.76
C THR A 266 -14.46 -13.95 -12.48
N ILE A 267 -14.74 -13.80 -13.79
CA ILE A 267 -15.37 -14.81 -14.64
C ILE A 267 -14.32 -15.74 -15.24
N SER A 268 -13.33 -15.21 -15.98
CA SER A 268 -12.27 -16.03 -16.56
C SER A 268 -11.19 -16.47 -15.56
N LYS A 269 -11.20 -15.90 -14.34
CA LYS A 269 -10.19 -16.15 -13.29
C LYS A 269 -8.78 -15.81 -13.74
N ALA A 270 -8.64 -14.77 -14.56
CA ALA A 270 -7.38 -14.32 -15.12
C ALA A 270 -7.25 -12.79 -15.06
N CYS A 271 -6.02 -12.30 -15.14
CA CYS A 271 -5.75 -10.87 -15.34
C CYS A 271 -5.96 -10.53 -16.82
N VAL A 272 -6.92 -9.63 -17.10
CA VAL A 272 -7.28 -9.15 -18.44
C VAL A 272 -7.13 -7.63 -18.51
N THR A 273 -7.37 -7.02 -19.66
CA THR A 273 -7.28 -5.56 -19.74
C THR A 273 -8.42 -4.88 -18.95
N ARG A 274 -8.21 -3.62 -18.57
CA ARG A 274 -9.15 -2.83 -17.75
C ARG A 274 -10.61 -2.82 -18.26
N MET A 275 -10.81 -2.77 -19.57
CA MET A 275 -12.15 -2.76 -20.19
C MET A 275 -12.78 -4.16 -20.31
N GLU A 276 -11.97 -5.21 -20.18
CA GLU A 276 -12.42 -6.59 -20.29
C GLU A 276 -12.77 -7.22 -18.93
N ALA A 277 -12.23 -6.67 -17.84
CA ALA A 277 -12.38 -7.24 -16.51
C ALA A 277 -13.81 -7.09 -15.97
N ARG A 278 -14.51 -8.22 -15.82
CA ARG A 278 -15.81 -8.29 -15.15
C ARG A 278 -15.58 -8.56 -13.68
N ASN A 279 -15.48 -7.47 -12.93
CA ASN A 279 -15.14 -7.49 -11.51
C ASN A 279 -15.79 -6.28 -10.84
N ASP A 280 -16.62 -6.54 -9.83
CA ASP A 280 -17.27 -5.52 -9.03
C ASP A 280 -16.31 -5.07 -7.91
N CYS A 281 -15.38 -4.21 -8.31
CA CYS A 281 -14.29 -3.69 -7.49
C CYS A 281 -14.20 -2.16 -7.65
N ASP A 282 -13.42 -1.50 -6.81
CA ASP A 282 -13.17 -0.06 -6.96
C ASP A 282 -12.26 0.18 -8.17
N ARG A 283 -12.87 0.52 -9.31
CA ARG A 283 -12.17 0.84 -10.56
C ARG A 283 -11.43 2.17 -10.52
N CYS A 284 -11.64 3.01 -9.51
CA CYS A 284 -10.89 4.24 -9.30
C CYS A 284 -9.47 3.96 -8.76
N VAL A 285 -9.25 2.82 -8.11
CA VAL A 285 -7.94 2.46 -7.55
C VAL A 285 -6.88 2.37 -8.65
N GLY A 286 -5.77 3.07 -8.44
CA GLY A 286 -4.64 3.13 -9.37
C GLY A 286 -4.79 4.13 -10.52
N THR A 287 -5.98 4.69 -10.75
CA THR A 287 -6.21 5.66 -11.84
C THR A 287 -6.31 7.08 -11.33
N THR A 288 -5.96 8.00 -12.22
CA THR A 288 -6.12 9.41 -11.98
C THR A 288 -7.44 9.92 -12.57
N ALA A 289 -8.15 9.14 -13.39
CA ALA A 289 -9.41 9.55 -14.02
C ALA A 289 -10.45 10.01 -12.98
N THR A 290 -11.22 11.06 -13.31
CA THR A 290 -12.30 11.57 -12.45
C THR A 290 -13.58 10.76 -12.58
N PHE A 291 -13.81 10.19 -13.76
CA PHE A 291 -14.96 9.35 -14.05
C PHE A 291 -14.48 8.08 -14.76
N VAL A 292 -14.96 6.92 -14.32
CA VAL A 292 -14.65 5.61 -14.91
C VAL A 292 -15.93 4.81 -15.09
N ASN A 293 -15.94 3.82 -15.98
CA ASN A 293 -17.10 2.94 -16.09
C ASN A 293 -17.33 2.22 -14.75
N ALA A 294 -18.58 2.14 -14.30
CA ALA A 294 -18.95 1.22 -13.23
C ALA A 294 -18.95 -0.21 -13.78
N TYR A 295 -18.69 -1.19 -12.93
CA TYR A 295 -18.96 -2.57 -13.30
C TYR A 295 -20.47 -2.76 -13.47
N SER A 296 -20.88 -3.49 -14.51
CA SER A 296 -22.27 -3.83 -14.72
C SER A 296 -22.40 -5.15 -15.46
N ALA A 297 -23.42 -5.92 -15.05
CA ALA A 297 -23.79 -7.16 -15.73
C ALA A 297 -24.77 -6.92 -16.89
N THR A 298 -25.21 -5.68 -17.11
CA THR A 298 -26.31 -5.36 -18.03
C THR A 298 -25.91 -4.37 -19.11
N ASN A 299 -25.47 -3.18 -18.73
CA ASN A 299 -25.11 -2.10 -19.64
C ASN A 299 -24.17 -1.07 -19.00
N CYS A 300 -23.55 -0.25 -19.85
CA CYS A 300 -22.61 0.81 -19.47
C CYS A 300 -23.26 2.14 -19.08
N SER A 301 -24.50 2.16 -18.59
CA SER A 301 -25.16 3.43 -18.20
C SER A 301 -24.59 4.03 -16.93
N ASP A 302 -24.00 3.22 -16.05
CA ASP A 302 -23.46 3.69 -14.77
C ASP A 302 -21.95 3.97 -14.82
N TYR A 303 -21.53 4.95 -14.05
CA TYR A 303 -20.14 5.37 -13.92
C TYR A 303 -19.79 5.68 -12.46
N LEU A 304 -18.51 5.56 -12.13
CA LEU A 304 -17.99 5.91 -10.81
C LEU A 304 -17.43 7.33 -10.86
N TYR A 305 -17.74 8.11 -9.83
CA TYR A 305 -17.03 9.34 -9.53
C TYR A 305 -15.82 9.03 -8.65
N CYS A 306 -14.64 9.34 -9.16
CA CYS A 306 -13.35 9.08 -8.53
C CYS A 306 -12.73 10.38 -8.01
N VAL A 307 -12.27 10.36 -6.76
CA VAL A 307 -11.46 11.43 -6.18
C VAL A 307 -10.19 10.81 -5.62
N ASN A 308 -9.04 11.32 -6.06
CA ASN A 308 -7.71 10.86 -5.64
C ASN A 308 -7.49 9.33 -5.74
N GLY A 309 -8.02 8.72 -6.79
CA GLY A 309 -7.87 7.28 -7.05
C GLY A 309 -8.76 6.40 -6.19
N VAL A 310 -9.84 6.94 -5.61
CA VAL A 310 -10.81 6.16 -4.81
C VAL A 310 -12.23 6.52 -5.23
N GLN A 311 -13.11 5.52 -5.29
CA GLN A 311 -14.52 5.71 -5.58
C GLN A 311 -15.20 6.53 -4.48
N LYS A 312 -15.96 7.54 -4.89
CA LYS A 312 -16.78 8.38 -4.00
C LYS A 312 -18.28 8.20 -4.22
N ALA A 313 -18.70 7.97 -5.45
CA ALA A 313 -20.11 7.74 -5.78
C ALA A 313 -20.25 6.85 -7.02
N VAL A 314 -21.43 6.26 -7.17
CA VAL A 314 -21.92 5.66 -8.41
C VAL A 314 -23.01 6.57 -8.93
N GLU A 315 -22.93 6.95 -10.19
CA GLU A 315 -23.87 7.83 -10.86
C GLU A 315 -24.31 7.19 -12.18
N SER A 316 -25.47 7.61 -12.69
CA SER A 316 -26.01 7.10 -13.95
C SER A 316 -26.01 8.18 -15.03
N CYS A 317 -25.70 7.78 -16.25
CA CYS A 317 -25.91 8.60 -17.42
C CYS A 317 -27.42 8.86 -17.65
N PRO A 318 -27.79 9.94 -18.35
CA PRO A 318 -29.16 10.16 -18.78
C PRO A 318 -29.69 8.97 -19.61
N THR A 319 -31.02 8.83 -19.70
CA THR A 319 -31.65 7.79 -20.50
C THR A 319 -31.12 7.78 -21.94
N ASN A 320 -30.76 6.60 -22.46
CA ASN A 320 -30.14 6.36 -23.78
C ASN A 320 -28.71 6.92 -23.95
N TYR A 321 -28.00 7.16 -22.85
CA TYR A 321 -26.57 7.47 -22.84
C TYR A 321 -25.82 6.38 -22.08
N TYR A 322 -24.59 6.14 -22.51
CA TYR A 322 -23.70 5.16 -21.92
C TYR A 322 -22.37 5.84 -21.59
N PHE A 323 -21.81 5.56 -20.43
CA PHE A 323 -20.52 6.10 -20.06
C PHE A 323 -19.42 5.44 -20.89
N ASN A 324 -18.55 6.26 -21.48
CA ASN A 324 -17.37 5.80 -22.19
C ASN A 324 -16.12 6.29 -21.46
N GLU A 325 -15.45 5.40 -20.73
CA GLU A 325 -14.28 5.74 -19.93
C GLU A 325 -13.10 6.29 -20.75
N ASN A 326 -12.95 5.88 -22.01
CA ASN A 326 -11.89 6.44 -22.88
C ASN A 326 -12.14 7.91 -23.23
N LEU A 327 -13.40 8.35 -23.22
CA LEU A 327 -13.81 9.73 -23.46
C LEU A 327 -14.05 10.51 -22.15
N GLY A 328 -14.20 9.79 -21.02
CA GLY A 328 -14.49 10.38 -19.72
C GLY A 328 -15.88 10.99 -19.59
N SER A 329 -16.85 10.57 -20.43
CA SER A 329 -18.18 11.16 -20.47
C SER A 329 -19.25 10.17 -20.92
N CYS A 330 -20.52 10.49 -20.61
CA CYS A 330 -21.69 9.86 -21.20
C CYS A 330 -21.78 10.19 -22.71
N VAL A 331 -21.92 9.17 -23.55
CA VAL A 331 -22.11 9.29 -25.00
C VAL A 331 -23.47 8.76 -25.42
N ASN A 332 -24.05 9.36 -26.46
CA ASN A 332 -25.36 9.00 -26.96
C ASN A 332 -25.30 7.87 -28.00
N GLY A 333 -26.31 7.01 -28.01
CA GLY A 333 -26.61 6.11 -29.13
C GLY A 333 -25.89 4.76 -29.03
N LEU A 334 -24.61 4.72 -29.38
CA LEU A 334 -23.85 3.46 -29.43
C LEU A 334 -23.23 3.15 -28.06
N GLU A 335 -23.70 2.07 -27.45
CA GLU A 335 -23.12 1.55 -26.23
C GLU A 335 -21.69 1.04 -26.49
N PRO A 336 -20.68 1.41 -25.66
CA PRO A 336 -19.35 0.88 -25.82
C PRO A 336 -19.32 -0.63 -25.52
N LYS A 337 -18.52 -1.38 -26.29
CA LYS A 337 -18.35 -2.84 -26.14
C LYS A 337 -17.32 -3.19 -25.07
N PHE A 338 -17.37 -2.51 -23.93
CA PHE A 338 -16.51 -2.80 -22.78
C PHE A 338 -17.12 -3.93 -21.97
N LEU A 339 -16.48 -5.10 -21.92
CA LEU A 339 -17.04 -6.26 -21.22
C LEU A 339 -17.25 -6.02 -19.72
N CYS A 340 -16.54 -5.06 -19.13
CA CYS A 340 -16.72 -4.69 -17.72
C CYS A 340 -18.13 -4.15 -17.40
N CYS A 341 -18.86 -3.61 -18.38
CA CYS A 341 -20.20 -3.07 -18.18
C CYS A 341 -21.23 -3.50 -19.23
N ASN A 342 -20.78 -3.95 -20.41
CA ASN A 342 -21.59 -4.49 -21.48
C ASN A 342 -21.11 -5.91 -21.83
N PRO A 343 -21.36 -6.90 -20.94
CA PRO A 343 -20.86 -8.26 -21.12
C PRO A 343 -21.51 -8.99 -22.31
N THR A 344 -22.68 -8.57 -22.76
CA THR A 344 -23.38 -9.12 -23.93
C THR A 344 -22.95 -8.49 -25.25
N GLN A 345 -22.13 -7.44 -25.20
CA GLN A 345 -21.70 -6.65 -26.37
C GLN A 345 -22.86 -6.12 -27.22
N SER A 346 -23.93 -5.71 -26.54
CA SER A 346 -25.11 -5.09 -27.14
C SER A 346 -24.75 -3.72 -27.71
N ASP A 347 -25.40 -3.31 -28.80
CA ASP A 347 -25.15 -1.99 -29.42
C ASP A 347 -25.98 -0.85 -28.78
N GLY A 348 -26.80 -1.13 -27.76
CA GLY A 348 -27.69 -0.15 -27.12
C GLY A 348 -28.90 0.27 -27.97
N THR A 349 -28.91 -0.02 -29.27
CA THR A 349 -30.04 0.21 -30.17
C THR A 349 -31.14 -0.84 -29.97
N SER A 350 -31.92 -0.71 -28.90
CA SER A 350 -33.28 -1.24 -28.94
C SER A 350 -34.09 -0.39 -29.93
N THR A 351 -34.34 -0.97 -31.09
CA THR A 351 -35.13 -0.47 -32.21
C THR A 351 -36.32 0.37 -31.73
N SER A 352 -36.38 1.63 -32.17
CA SER A 352 -37.61 2.42 -32.15
C SER A 352 -38.63 1.81 -33.12
N SER A 353 -39.17 0.63 -32.79
CA SER A 353 -40.39 0.13 -33.39
C SER A 353 -41.53 0.54 -32.48
N SER A 354 -42.15 1.65 -32.85
CA SER A 354 -43.50 2.07 -32.46
C SER A 354 -44.39 0.85 -32.23
N GLY A 355 -44.81 0.60 -30.99
CA GLY A 355 -45.54 -0.62 -30.68
C GLY A 355 -46.02 -0.67 -29.23
N SER A 356 -47.01 0.16 -28.92
CA SER A 356 -48.10 -0.07 -27.97
C SER A 356 -47.76 -0.62 -26.58
N THR A 357 -47.91 0.29 -25.62
CA THR A 357 -48.22 0.12 -24.20
C THR A 357 -48.85 -1.23 -23.85
N SER A 358 -48.17 -2.03 -23.03
CA SER A 358 -48.87 -2.97 -22.14
C SER A 358 -48.22 -2.93 -20.76
N SER A 359 -49.05 -2.55 -19.80
CA SER A 359 -48.72 -2.33 -18.41
C SER A 359 -48.46 -3.67 -17.72
N GLY A 360 -47.21 -3.94 -17.37
CA GLY A 360 -46.81 -5.11 -16.60
C GLY A 360 -46.06 -4.67 -15.35
N SER A 361 -46.78 -4.53 -14.24
CA SER A 361 -46.22 -4.29 -12.92
C SER A 361 -45.49 -5.53 -12.41
N THR A 362 -44.20 -5.46 -12.07
CA THR A 362 -43.67 -6.31 -10.99
C THR A 362 -42.35 -5.79 -10.40
N SER A 363 -42.39 -5.59 -9.07
CA SER A 363 -41.35 -5.93 -8.09
C SER A 363 -39.97 -5.27 -8.22
N SER A 364 -39.83 -4.14 -7.52
CA SER A 364 -38.56 -3.62 -7.00
C SER A 364 -37.77 -4.71 -6.26
N GLY A 365 -36.70 -5.19 -6.89
CA GLY A 365 -35.70 -6.05 -6.27
C GLY A 365 -34.77 -5.23 -5.38
N SER A 366 -34.68 -5.62 -4.12
CA SER A 366 -33.92 -4.99 -3.05
C SER A 366 -32.43 -4.87 -3.36
N THR A 367 -31.92 -3.65 -3.47
CA THR A 367 -30.48 -3.37 -3.42
C THR A 367 -30.01 -3.58 -1.98
N SER A 368 -29.08 -4.51 -1.77
CA SER A 368 -28.42 -4.70 -0.48
C SER A 368 -27.67 -3.43 -0.12
N SER A 369 -28.17 -2.71 0.88
CA SER A 369 -27.48 -1.59 1.49
C SER A 369 -26.17 -2.11 2.09
N GLY A 370 -25.05 -1.87 1.40
CA GLY A 370 -23.72 -2.00 1.98
C GLY A 370 -23.66 -1.05 3.17
N SER A 371 -23.43 -1.61 4.34
CA SER A 371 -23.36 -0.90 5.61
C SER A 371 -22.36 0.25 5.52
N THR A 372 -22.88 1.48 5.57
CA THR A 372 -22.08 2.68 5.78
C THR A 372 -21.43 2.56 7.16
N SER A 373 -20.19 2.09 7.18
CA SER A 373 -19.30 2.21 8.33
C SER A 373 -19.30 3.69 8.73
N SER A 374 -19.89 3.96 9.88
CA SER A 374 -19.95 5.29 10.48
C SER A 374 -18.54 5.64 10.94
N GLY A 375 -17.72 6.11 10.00
CA GLY A 375 -16.42 6.71 10.28
C GLY A 375 -16.64 7.85 11.25
N SER A 376 -16.02 7.72 12.43
CA SER A 376 -16.11 8.69 13.50
C SER A 376 -15.78 10.07 12.95
N THR A 377 -16.75 10.97 13.01
CA THR A 377 -16.58 12.37 12.70
C THR A 377 -15.56 12.91 13.68
N SER A 378 -14.29 13.02 13.26
CA SER A 378 -13.32 13.83 13.99
C SER A 378 -13.90 15.24 13.96
N SER A 379 -14.35 15.71 15.12
CA SER A 379 -14.88 17.05 15.28
C SER A 379 -13.79 18.04 14.89
N GLY A 380 -13.82 18.47 13.63
CA GLY A 380 -13.07 19.61 13.16
C GLY A 380 -13.50 20.78 14.03
N SER A 381 -12.59 21.22 14.89
CA SER A 381 -12.78 22.43 15.66
C SER A 381 -12.82 23.57 14.66
N THR A 382 -14.01 24.15 14.49
CA THR A 382 -14.23 25.38 13.73
C THR A 382 -13.43 26.48 14.43
N SER A 383 -12.21 26.71 13.99
CA SER A 383 -11.42 27.86 14.41
C SER A 383 -12.02 29.08 13.75
N SER A 384 -12.85 29.78 14.51
CA SER A 384 -13.40 31.10 14.18
C SER A 384 -12.27 32.02 13.73
N GLY A 385 -12.24 32.31 12.43
CA GLY A 385 -11.32 33.27 11.82
C GLY A 385 -11.49 34.63 12.48
N SER A 386 -10.52 35.00 13.31
CA SER A 386 -10.35 36.36 13.78
C SER A 386 -9.45 37.07 12.78
N THR A 387 -10.05 37.91 11.96
CA THR A 387 -9.38 38.82 11.03
C THR A 387 -8.47 39.74 11.85
N SER A 388 -7.16 39.47 11.88
CA SER A 388 -6.18 40.42 12.41
C SER A 388 -5.34 40.95 11.26
N SER A 389 -5.58 42.23 10.98
CA SER A 389 -4.82 43.05 10.05
C SER A 389 -3.39 43.21 10.58
N GLY A 390 -2.41 42.63 9.90
CA GLY A 390 -1.00 42.67 10.27
C GLY A 390 -0.12 43.02 9.08
N SER A 391 0.51 44.18 9.16
CA SER A 391 1.23 44.92 8.12
C SER A 391 2.33 44.17 7.37
N THR A 392 2.39 44.43 6.06
CA THR A 392 3.44 44.05 5.12
C THR A 392 4.80 44.55 5.60
N SER A 393 5.77 43.64 5.76
CA SER A 393 7.18 43.98 6.01
C SER A 393 8.02 43.66 4.78
N SER A 394 8.65 44.69 4.26
CA SER A 394 9.53 44.67 3.08
C SER A 394 10.85 43.98 3.41
N GLY A 395 11.10 42.81 2.83
CA GLY A 395 12.37 42.10 2.93
C GLY A 395 13.35 42.51 1.81
N SER A 396 14.43 43.16 2.20
CA SER A 396 15.50 43.64 1.31
C SER A 396 16.35 42.48 0.76
N THR A 397 16.58 42.51 -0.55
CA THR A 397 17.43 41.59 -1.32
C THR A 397 18.91 41.87 -1.01
N SER A 398 19.67 40.85 -0.57
CA SER A 398 21.12 40.96 -0.39
C SER A 398 21.84 40.37 -1.62
N SER A 399 22.69 41.20 -2.23
CA SER A 399 23.49 40.87 -3.41
C SER A 399 24.79 40.16 -2.98
N GLY A 400 24.94 38.89 -3.34
CA GLY A 400 26.16 38.12 -3.14
C GLY A 400 27.27 38.56 -4.10
N SER A 401 28.44 38.89 -3.54
CA SER A 401 29.63 39.32 -4.27
C SER A 401 30.49 38.13 -4.68
N THR A 402 30.90 38.10 -5.95
CA THR A 402 31.78 37.13 -6.58
C THR A 402 33.24 37.40 -6.20
N SER A 403 33.94 36.41 -5.65
CA SER A 403 35.38 36.45 -5.39
C SER A 403 36.15 35.65 -6.44
N SER A 404 37.01 36.35 -7.19
CA SER A 404 37.95 35.81 -8.17
C SER A 404 39.39 35.90 -7.63
N GLY A 405 40.21 34.88 -7.95
CA GLY A 405 41.67 34.87 -7.75
C GLY A 405 42.16 33.49 -7.26
N THR A 406 43.28 32.92 -7.66
CA THR A 406 44.34 33.30 -8.62
C THR A 406 45.08 32.00 -8.97
N SER A 407 45.55 31.92 -10.22
CA SER A 407 46.35 30.85 -10.81
C SER A 407 47.68 30.58 -10.11
N SER A 408 48.08 29.31 -10.03
CA SER A 408 49.45 28.86 -9.82
C SER A 408 49.88 27.95 -10.97
N THR A 409 50.87 28.41 -11.71
CA THR A 409 51.45 27.77 -12.90
C THR A 409 52.64 26.92 -12.48
N THR A 410 52.64 25.63 -12.81
CA THR A 410 53.78 24.72 -12.57
C THR A 410 54.46 24.43 -13.90
N SER A 411 55.64 25.03 -14.09
CA SER A 411 56.51 24.85 -15.25
C SER A 411 57.40 23.61 -15.09
N THR A 412 57.28 22.66 -16.01
CA THR A 412 58.13 21.48 -16.17
C THR A 412 59.35 21.81 -17.03
N GLY A 413 60.54 21.69 -16.45
CA GLY A 413 61.83 21.87 -17.14
C GLY A 413 62.26 20.61 -17.88
N THR A 414 62.62 20.76 -19.14
CA THR A 414 63.18 19.75 -20.04
C THR A 414 64.69 19.62 -19.86
N SER A 415 65.17 18.38 -19.65
CA SER A 415 66.57 18.00 -19.84
C SER A 415 66.88 17.90 -21.34
N SER A 416 68.02 18.46 -21.75
CA SER A 416 68.59 18.22 -23.08
C SER A 416 70.05 17.86 -22.91
N ASP A 417 70.33 16.59 -23.19
CA ASP A 417 71.65 16.01 -23.28
C ASP A 417 72.48 16.70 -24.37
N LYS A 418 73.72 17.01 -24.00
CA LYS A 418 74.71 17.65 -24.84
C LYS A 418 75.74 16.61 -25.23
N LYS A 419 75.68 16.13 -26.48
CA LYS A 419 76.87 15.76 -27.25
C LYS A 419 76.65 16.06 -28.73
#